data_AF-A0A3E2VYD7-F1
#
_entry.id   AF-A0A3E2VYD7-F1
#
_cell.length_a   1.000
_cell.length_b   1.000
_cell.length_c   1.000
_cell.angle_alpha   90.00
_cell.angle_beta   90.00
_cell.angle_gamma   90.00
#
_symmetry.space_group_name_H-M   'P 1'
#
loop_
_entity.id
_entity.type
_entity.pdbx_description
1 polymer ?
#
loop_
_entity_poly.entity_id
_entity_poly.type
_entity_poly.pdbx_seq_one_letter_code
_entity_poly.pdbx_strand_id
1 'polypeptide(L)'
;MFSIAGIDLLEQELLDHERTLLEILLQDKTTKKNIIWATDDYAELGEQYSFKKEILPELVTGEQDSLIQPRVEKALEHQTNRTRDKAEVFTPSWICNAQNNLVDEQWFGRKDVFNIQKEMSWKATADKIAFPDDRQHTWQKYVDAQRLEISCGEAPYLVSRYDTVTGETIPISQRIGLLDRKLRVVSENTDTEEQIELCPGCKKMAA
;
A
#
# COMPACT_ATOMS: atom_id res chain seq x y z
N MET A 1 2.22 7.24 -20.30
CA MET A 1 1.64 7.62 -19.00
C MET A 1 0.35 6.81 -18.92
N PHE A 2 0.31 5.80 -18.06
CA PHE A 2 -0.88 4.97 -17.88
C PHE A 2 -2.04 5.86 -17.41
N SER A 3 -3.23 5.61 -17.92
CA SER A 3 -4.44 6.20 -17.41
C SER A 3 -4.79 5.47 -16.11
N ILE A 4 -5.10 6.25 -15.07
CA ILE A 4 -5.66 5.74 -13.84
C ILE A 4 -7.11 6.19 -13.87
N ALA A 5 -8.07 5.26 -13.79
CA ALA A 5 -9.48 5.60 -13.66
C ALA A 5 -9.76 5.95 -12.19
N GLY A 6 -9.45 7.19 -11.81
CA GLY A 6 -9.55 7.62 -10.42
C GLY A 6 -8.47 6.99 -9.54
N ILE A 7 -8.86 6.04 -8.68
CA ILE A 7 -7.95 5.28 -7.81
C ILE A 7 -7.71 3.84 -8.29
N ASP A 8 -8.47 3.39 -9.28
CA ASP A 8 -8.40 2.04 -9.82
C ASP A 8 -7.33 1.91 -10.91
N LEU A 9 -6.72 0.74 -10.99
CA LEU A 9 -5.78 0.40 -12.05
C LEU A 9 -6.56 -0.25 -13.18
N LEU A 10 -6.21 0.08 -14.43
CA LEU A 10 -6.78 -0.58 -15.60
C LEU A 10 -5.79 -1.68 -16.03
N GLU A 11 -6.08 -2.94 -15.71
CA GLU A 11 -5.22 -4.07 -16.02
C GLU A 11 -4.95 -4.21 -17.54
N GLN A 12 -5.93 -3.89 -18.38
CA GLN A 12 -5.83 -3.91 -19.83
C GLN A 12 -4.77 -2.92 -20.31
N GLU A 13 -4.72 -1.72 -19.72
CA GLU A 13 -3.66 -0.76 -20.05
C GLU A 13 -2.28 -1.25 -19.60
N LEU A 14 -2.20 -1.92 -18.45
CA LEU A 14 -0.95 -2.55 -18.00
C LEU A 14 -0.52 -3.67 -18.96
N LEU A 15 -1.46 -4.49 -19.44
CA LEU A 15 -1.16 -5.55 -20.39
C LEU A 15 -0.65 -4.99 -21.73
N ASP A 16 -1.28 -3.93 -22.24
CA ASP A 16 -0.97 -3.35 -23.54
C ASP A 16 0.36 -2.59 -23.56
N HIS A 17 0.73 -1.98 -22.43
CA HIS A 17 1.90 -1.10 -22.35
C HIS A 17 3.08 -1.69 -21.56
N GLU A 18 2.83 -2.50 -20.53
CA GLU A 18 3.84 -3.01 -19.59
C GLU A 18 3.50 -4.43 -19.11
N ARG A 19 3.31 -5.38 -20.04
CA ARG A 19 2.99 -6.77 -19.70
C ARG A 19 3.86 -7.36 -18.58
N THR A 20 5.16 -7.10 -18.64
CA THR A 20 6.11 -7.56 -17.62
C THR A 20 5.77 -7.03 -16.22
N LEU A 21 5.29 -5.79 -16.11
CA LEU A 21 4.86 -5.22 -14.83
C LEU A 21 3.62 -5.94 -14.30
N LEU A 22 2.63 -6.22 -15.14
CA LEU A 22 1.44 -6.98 -14.73
C LEU A 22 1.81 -8.39 -14.25
N GLU A 23 2.72 -9.07 -14.95
CA GLU A 23 3.24 -10.38 -14.54
C GLU A 23 3.99 -10.30 -13.20
N ILE A 24 4.76 -9.23 -12.96
CA ILE A 24 5.45 -9.00 -11.68
C ILE A 24 4.47 -8.76 -10.54
N LEU A 25 3.41 -7.99 -10.78
CA LEU A 25 2.37 -7.65 -9.80
C LEU A 25 1.52 -8.87 -9.41
N LEU A 26 1.20 -9.73 -10.38
CA LEU A 26 0.45 -10.96 -10.14
C LEU A 26 1.29 -12.09 -9.53
N GLN A 27 2.62 -11.97 -9.48
CA GLN A 27 3.49 -13.02 -8.96
C GLN A 27 3.52 -13.05 -7.42
N ASP A 28 3.19 -14.21 -6.85
CA ASP A 28 3.48 -14.56 -5.46
C ASP A 28 5.00 -14.71 -5.28
N LYS A 29 5.59 -13.85 -4.45
CA LYS A 29 7.05 -13.79 -4.27
C LYS A 29 7.63 -15.01 -3.54
N THR A 30 6.81 -15.79 -2.85
CA THR A 30 7.22 -16.98 -2.08
C THR A 30 7.27 -18.22 -2.98
N THR A 31 6.24 -18.45 -3.76
CA THR A 31 6.10 -19.64 -4.63
C THR A 31 6.64 -19.41 -6.04
N LYS A 32 6.85 -18.15 -6.44
CA LYS A 32 7.22 -17.71 -7.81
C LYS A 32 6.18 -18.05 -8.89
N LYS A 33 4.99 -18.46 -8.47
CA LYS A 33 3.79 -18.64 -9.29
C LYS A 33 2.93 -17.39 -9.20
N ASN A 34 1.79 -17.36 -9.88
CA ASN A 34 0.84 -16.26 -9.70
C ASN A 34 0.08 -16.42 -8.38
N ILE A 35 -0.39 -15.29 -7.85
CA ILE A 35 -1.30 -15.23 -6.71
C ILE A 35 -2.56 -16.02 -7.06
N ILE A 36 -3.12 -16.74 -6.09
CA ILE A 36 -4.39 -17.47 -6.26
C ILE A 36 -5.58 -16.59 -5.89
N TRP A 37 -6.77 -16.90 -6.42
CA TRP A 37 -7.99 -16.15 -6.09
C TRP A 37 -8.31 -16.14 -4.59
N ALA A 38 -8.13 -17.27 -3.90
CA ALA A 38 -8.41 -17.44 -2.47
C ALA A 38 -9.81 -16.98 -2.03
N THR A 39 -10.76 -16.92 -2.96
CA THR A 39 -12.17 -16.59 -2.76
C THR A 39 -13.01 -17.31 -3.81
N ASP A 40 -14.29 -17.53 -3.52
CA ASP A 40 -15.27 -18.06 -4.47
C ASP A 40 -16.15 -16.96 -5.08
N ASP A 41 -15.88 -15.69 -4.77
CA ASP A 41 -16.64 -14.52 -5.25
C ASP A 41 -16.72 -14.46 -6.79
N TYR A 42 -15.77 -15.10 -7.48
CA TYR A 42 -15.64 -15.08 -8.94
C TYR A 42 -15.96 -16.45 -9.58
N ALA A 43 -16.34 -17.46 -8.80
CA ALA A 43 -16.49 -18.83 -9.29
C ALA A 43 -17.55 -18.98 -10.40
N GLU A 44 -18.54 -18.08 -10.46
CA GLU A 44 -19.55 -18.05 -11.52
C GLU A 44 -19.00 -17.73 -12.91
N LEU A 45 -17.82 -17.09 -12.99
CA LEU A 45 -17.12 -16.79 -14.25
C LEU A 45 -16.43 -18.03 -14.85
N GLY A 46 -16.36 -19.15 -14.11
CA GLY A 46 -15.90 -20.44 -14.60
C GLY A 46 -14.81 -21.10 -13.75
N GLU A 47 -14.40 -22.31 -14.13
CA GLU A 47 -13.47 -23.13 -13.33
C GLU A 47 -12.12 -22.44 -13.06
N GLN A 48 -11.65 -21.59 -13.98
CA GLN A 48 -10.40 -20.84 -13.86
C GLN A 48 -10.43 -19.77 -12.75
N TYR A 49 -11.62 -19.39 -12.27
CA TYR A 49 -11.83 -18.43 -11.19
C TYR A 49 -12.07 -19.10 -9.82
N SER A 50 -11.91 -20.42 -9.73
CA SER A 50 -12.11 -21.16 -8.48
C SER A 50 -11.03 -20.86 -7.44
N PHE A 51 -11.39 -20.99 -6.16
CA PHE A 51 -10.58 -20.63 -4.98
C PHE A 51 -9.07 -20.89 -5.06
N LYS A 52 -8.66 -22.03 -5.61
CA LYS A 52 -7.26 -22.49 -5.63
C LYS A 52 -6.53 -22.21 -6.95
N LYS A 53 -7.18 -21.59 -7.93
CA LYS A 53 -6.57 -21.29 -9.24
C LYS A 53 -5.77 -19.99 -9.16
N GLU A 54 -4.74 -19.94 -9.98
CA GLU A 54 -3.88 -18.78 -10.16
C GLU A 54 -4.58 -17.69 -10.99
N ILE A 55 -4.38 -16.43 -10.60
CA ILE A 55 -4.85 -15.26 -11.35
C ILE A 55 -3.91 -15.08 -12.56
N LEU A 56 -4.40 -15.37 -13.76
CA LEU A 56 -3.65 -15.17 -15.00
C LEU A 56 -4.00 -13.79 -15.59
N PRO A 57 -3.08 -13.12 -16.32
CA PRO A 57 -3.37 -11.82 -16.94
C PRO A 57 -4.65 -11.79 -17.76
N GLU A 58 -4.93 -12.83 -18.53
CA GLU A 58 -6.15 -12.97 -19.34
C GLU A 58 -7.46 -13.09 -18.54
N LEU A 59 -7.39 -13.38 -17.24
CA LEU A 59 -8.56 -13.49 -16.36
C LEU A 59 -8.94 -12.16 -15.69
N VAL A 60 -8.11 -11.13 -15.84
CA VAL A 60 -8.30 -9.81 -15.24
C VAL A 60 -8.19 -8.70 -16.28
N THR A 61 -8.21 -9.03 -17.57
CA THR A 61 -8.11 -8.08 -18.69
C THR A 61 -9.29 -8.27 -19.65
N GLY A 62 -9.39 -7.43 -20.68
CA GLY A 62 -10.47 -7.48 -21.65
C GLY A 62 -11.84 -7.23 -21.02
N GLU A 63 -12.75 -8.20 -21.13
CA GLU A 63 -14.10 -8.09 -20.52
C GLU A 63 -14.06 -8.09 -18.99
N GLN A 64 -12.94 -8.48 -18.37
CA GLN A 64 -12.75 -8.59 -16.93
C GLN A 64 -11.85 -7.49 -16.34
N ASP A 65 -11.60 -6.41 -17.09
CA ASP A 65 -10.73 -5.27 -16.72
C ASP A 65 -11.17 -4.44 -15.50
N SER A 66 -12.29 -4.82 -14.86
CA SER A 66 -12.77 -4.17 -13.62
C SER A 66 -13.05 -5.19 -12.52
N LEU A 67 -12.57 -6.42 -12.68
CA LEU A 67 -12.85 -7.53 -11.77
C LEU A 67 -12.14 -7.35 -10.42
N ILE A 68 -10.89 -6.87 -10.47
CA ILE A 68 -10.08 -6.51 -9.31
C ILE A 68 -10.03 -5.00 -9.24
N GLN A 69 -10.70 -4.43 -8.25
CA GLN A 69 -10.78 -2.99 -8.06
C GLN A 69 -10.82 -2.65 -6.57
N PRO A 70 -10.41 -1.43 -6.16
CA PRO A 70 -10.62 -0.90 -4.83
C PRO A 70 -12.05 -1.12 -4.37
N ARG A 71 -12.24 -1.45 -3.10
CA ARG A 71 -13.59 -1.74 -2.61
C ARG A 71 -14.54 -0.57 -2.80
N VAL A 72 -14.07 0.66 -2.62
CA VAL A 72 -14.92 1.85 -2.73
C VAL A 72 -15.52 2.01 -4.14
N GLU A 73 -14.89 1.42 -5.16
CA GLU A 73 -15.39 1.39 -6.54
C GLU A 73 -16.36 0.20 -6.80
N LYS A 74 -16.30 -0.87 -5.98
CA LYS A 74 -17.22 -2.02 -6.12
C LYS A 74 -18.68 -1.62 -5.88
N ALA A 75 -19.62 -2.32 -6.51
CA ALA A 75 -21.04 -2.07 -6.30
C ALA A 75 -21.44 -2.18 -4.81
N LEU A 76 -22.33 -1.29 -4.36
CA LEU A 76 -22.74 -1.17 -2.95
C LEU A 76 -23.27 -2.47 -2.34
N GLU A 77 -23.93 -3.31 -3.15
CA GLU A 77 -24.41 -4.62 -2.72
C GLU A 77 -23.26 -5.55 -2.34
N HIS A 78 -22.21 -5.63 -3.17
CA HIS A 78 -21.01 -6.41 -2.87
C HIS A 78 -20.27 -5.87 -1.64
N GLN A 79 -20.19 -4.55 -1.50
CA GLN A 79 -19.60 -3.93 -0.31
C GLN A 79 -20.36 -4.36 0.97
N THR A 80 -21.68 -4.26 0.94
CA THR A 80 -22.57 -4.60 2.08
C THR A 80 -22.46 -6.08 2.46
N ASN A 81 -22.52 -6.98 1.46
CA ASN A 81 -22.40 -8.42 1.67
C ASN A 81 -21.04 -8.77 2.29
N ARG A 82 -19.94 -8.18 1.82
CA ARG A 82 -18.60 -8.44 2.39
C ARG A 82 -18.43 -7.95 3.83
N THR A 83 -18.98 -6.79 4.18
CA THR A 83 -18.95 -6.32 5.58
C THR A 83 -19.71 -7.26 6.50
N ARG A 84 -20.88 -7.73 6.07
CA ARG A 84 -21.69 -8.70 6.83
C ARG A 84 -21.02 -10.06 6.96
N ASP A 85 -20.55 -10.61 5.84
CA ASP A 85 -20.15 -12.03 5.76
C ASP A 85 -18.66 -12.26 6.05
N LYS A 86 -17.82 -11.24 5.84
CA LYS A 86 -16.35 -11.33 6.00
C LYS A 86 -15.80 -10.38 7.07
N ALA A 87 -16.66 -9.64 7.77
CA ALA A 87 -16.28 -8.62 8.75
C ALA A 87 -15.26 -7.61 8.19
N GLU A 88 -15.39 -7.29 6.90
CA GLU A 88 -14.52 -6.33 6.24
C GLU A 88 -14.83 -4.91 6.73
N VAL A 89 -13.86 -4.31 7.43
CA VAL A 89 -13.92 -2.98 8.03
C VAL A 89 -12.74 -2.15 7.54
N PHE A 90 -13.00 -0.92 7.12
CA PHE A 90 -11.96 0.01 6.72
C PHE A 90 -11.68 1.03 7.80
N THR A 91 -10.39 1.28 8.00
CA THR A 91 -9.92 2.28 8.94
C THR A 91 -9.69 3.59 8.18
N PRO A 92 -10.42 4.67 8.48
CA PRO A 92 -10.17 5.99 7.89
C PRO A 92 -8.71 6.40 8.03
N SER A 93 -8.19 7.12 7.03
CA SER A 93 -6.76 7.48 6.98
C SER A 93 -6.31 8.29 8.18
N TRP A 94 -7.18 9.12 8.76
CA TRP A 94 -6.85 9.90 9.94
C TRP A 94 -6.64 9.02 11.19
N ILE A 95 -7.35 7.89 11.29
CA ILE A 95 -7.13 6.88 12.35
C ILE A 95 -5.82 6.14 12.09
N CYS A 96 -5.58 5.69 10.86
CA CYS A 96 -4.31 5.07 10.47
C CYS A 96 -3.13 6.01 10.78
N ASN A 97 -3.27 7.29 10.46
CA ASN A 97 -2.27 8.31 10.76
C ASN A 97 -2.01 8.45 12.27
N ALA A 98 -3.07 8.56 13.07
CA ALA A 98 -2.97 8.67 14.52
C ALA A 98 -2.21 7.47 15.12
N GLN A 99 -2.52 6.26 14.66
CA GLN A 99 -1.87 5.05 15.14
C GLN A 99 -0.42 4.91 14.66
N ASN A 100 -0.13 5.24 13.39
CA ASN A 100 1.24 5.27 12.88
C ASN A 100 2.08 6.33 13.64
N ASN A 101 1.48 7.47 14.02
CA ASN A 101 2.15 8.48 14.83
C ASN A 101 2.54 7.95 16.21
N LEU A 102 1.74 7.09 16.86
CA LEU A 102 2.14 6.47 18.13
C LEU A 102 3.38 5.58 17.99
N VAL A 103 3.49 4.83 16.89
CA VAL A 103 4.66 3.99 16.61
C VAL A 103 5.91 4.85 16.43
N ASP A 104 5.79 5.95 15.70
CA ASP A 104 6.91 6.85 15.46
C ASP A 104 7.27 7.68 16.70
N GLU A 105 6.28 8.11 17.48
CA GLU A 105 6.49 8.77 18.77
C GLU A 105 7.34 7.91 19.70
N GLN A 106 7.02 6.61 19.78
CA GLN A 106 7.79 5.66 20.56
C GLN A 106 9.21 5.47 20.01
N TRP A 107 9.40 5.49 18.69
CA TRP A 107 10.72 5.29 18.07
C TRP A 107 11.60 6.54 18.17
N PHE A 108 11.06 7.74 17.93
CA PHE A 108 11.79 9.01 17.92
C PHE A 108 11.86 9.67 19.30
N GLY A 109 11.02 9.26 20.26
CA GLY A 109 10.93 9.88 21.58
C GLY A 109 10.27 11.26 21.58
N ARG A 110 9.59 11.65 20.48
CA ARG A 110 8.91 12.94 20.35
C ARG A 110 7.70 12.86 19.41
N LYS A 111 6.78 13.80 19.58
CA LYS A 111 5.59 13.98 18.74
C LYS A 111 5.91 14.66 17.41
N ASP A 112 4.91 14.63 16.54
CA ASP A 112 4.84 15.40 15.30
C ASP A 112 6.05 15.20 14.39
N VAL A 113 6.49 13.95 14.24
CA VAL A 113 7.67 13.61 13.41
C VAL A 113 7.36 13.85 11.93
N PHE A 114 6.36 13.14 11.40
CA PHE A 114 6.02 13.19 9.97
C PHE A 114 4.88 14.16 9.66
N ASN A 115 3.98 14.38 10.61
CA ASN A 115 2.84 15.28 10.48
C ASN A 115 2.35 15.72 11.84
N ILE A 116 1.62 16.83 11.86
CA ILE A 116 0.87 17.31 13.01
C ILE A 116 -0.56 16.79 12.88
N GLN A 117 -0.98 15.98 13.84
CA GLN A 117 -2.35 15.46 13.89
C GLN A 117 -3.35 16.58 14.25
N LYS A 118 -4.49 16.57 13.58
CA LYS A 118 -5.71 17.32 13.93
C LYS A 118 -6.84 16.31 14.13
N GLU A 119 -8.04 16.75 14.47
CA GLU A 119 -9.19 15.87 14.76
C GLU A 119 -9.36 14.71 13.77
N MET A 120 -9.87 14.99 12.57
CA MET A 120 -10.06 14.01 11.49
C MET A 120 -9.17 14.32 10.28
N SER A 121 -8.02 14.97 10.50
CA SER A 121 -7.09 15.36 9.45
C SER A 121 -5.67 15.50 10.00
N TRP A 122 -4.70 15.80 9.14
CA TRP A 122 -3.33 16.06 9.54
C TRP A 122 -2.69 17.09 8.60
N LYS A 123 -1.52 17.59 9.01
CA LYS A 123 -0.67 18.42 8.18
C LYS A 123 0.74 17.85 8.17
N ALA A 124 1.23 17.39 7.02
CA ALA A 124 2.61 16.91 6.90
C ALA A 124 3.63 17.98 7.31
N THR A 125 4.71 17.55 7.96
CA THR A 125 5.87 18.40 8.24
C THR A 125 6.64 18.68 6.95
N ALA A 126 7.15 19.90 6.79
CA ALA A 126 7.91 20.30 5.61
C ALA A 126 9.43 20.15 5.80
N ASP A 127 9.90 20.28 7.05
CA ASP A 127 11.31 20.19 7.36
C ASP A 127 11.81 18.75 7.32
N LYS A 128 13.11 18.60 7.04
CA LYS A 128 13.80 17.31 7.09
C LYS A 128 13.63 16.67 8.47
N ILE A 129 13.39 15.35 8.47
CA ILE A 129 13.21 14.58 9.71
C ILE A 129 14.51 14.55 10.51
N ALA A 130 14.50 15.19 11.66
CA ALA A 130 15.59 15.12 12.63
C ALA A 130 15.52 13.80 13.42
N PHE A 131 16.63 13.06 13.39
CA PHE A 131 16.85 11.83 14.14
C PHE A 131 17.55 12.12 15.48
N PRO A 132 17.32 11.31 16.53
CA PRO A 132 18.06 11.42 17.78
C PRO A 132 19.58 11.33 17.56
N ASP A 133 20.35 12.09 18.33
CA ASP A 133 21.82 12.05 18.29
C ASP A 133 22.35 10.87 19.11
N ASP A 134 21.97 9.66 18.71
CA ASP A 134 22.44 8.42 19.30
C ASP A 134 22.62 7.31 18.26
N ARG A 135 23.46 6.33 18.58
CA ARG A 135 23.80 5.24 17.65
C ARG A 135 22.67 4.22 17.47
N GLN A 136 21.64 4.24 18.32
CA GLN A 136 20.52 3.31 18.29
C GLN A 136 19.40 3.76 17.35
N HIS A 137 19.23 5.07 17.16
CA HIS A 137 18.14 5.66 16.37
C HIS A 137 18.64 6.40 15.12
N THR A 138 19.35 5.70 14.24
CA THR A 138 19.75 6.24 12.94
C THR A 138 18.65 6.08 11.90
N TRP A 139 18.67 6.90 10.84
CA TRP A 139 17.68 6.82 9.76
C TRP A 139 17.67 5.46 9.06
N GLN A 140 18.84 4.83 8.88
CA GLN A 140 18.93 3.49 8.31
C GLN A 140 18.20 2.47 9.17
N LYS A 141 18.37 2.55 10.51
CA LYS A 141 17.67 1.65 11.43
C LYS A 141 16.16 1.86 11.42
N TYR A 142 15.68 3.09 11.20
CA TYR A 142 14.26 3.36 11.00
C TYR A 142 13.74 2.69 9.72
N VAL A 143 14.45 2.85 8.61
CA VAL A 143 14.08 2.23 7.32
C VAL A 143 14.11 0.69 7.42
N ASP A 144 15.11 0.14 8.09
CA ASP A 144 15.29 -1.30 8.30
C ASP A 144 14.28 -1.90 9.30
N ALA A 145 13.63 -1.07 10.12
CA ALA A 145 12.72 -1.54 11.15
C ALA A 145 11.53 -2.28 10.54
N GLN A 146 11.35 -3.55 10.91
CA GLN A 146 10.23 -4.35 10.41
C GLN A 146 8.90 -3.82 10.95
N ARG A 147 7.90 -3.77 10.06
CA ARG A 147 6.52 -3.40 10.34
C ARG A 147 5.63 -4.40 9.62
N LEU A 148 4.60 -4.87 10.29
CA LEU A 148 3.69 -5.90 9.76
C LEU A 148 2.25 -5.50 10.07
N GLU A 149 1.41 -5.57 9.05
CA GLU A 149 -0.03 -5.43 9.15
C GLU A 149 -0.66 -6.83 8.95
N ILE A 150 -1.17 -7.43 10.02
CA ILE A 150 -1.53 -8.87 10.05
C ILE A 150 -2.90 -9.14 9.37
N SER A 151 -3.78 -8.14 9.31
CA SER A 151 -5.11 -8.23 8.68
C SER A 151 -5.31 -7.04 7.75
N CYS A 152 -4.51 -6.99 6.70
CA CYS A 152 -4.27 -5.75 5.96
C CYS A 152 -5.43 -5.31 5.07
N GLY A 153 -6.20 -6.23 4.48
CA GLY A 153 -7.15 -5.83 3.44
C GLY A 153 -6.42 -5.10 2.31
N GLU A 154 -6.70 -3.80 2.14
CA GLU A 154 -5.99 -2.91 1.19
C GLU A 154 -4.68 -2.30 1.75
N ALA A 155 -4.31 -2.62 2.99
CA ALA A 155 -3.11 -2.21 3.71
C ALA A 155 -2.94 -0.69 3.95
N PRO A 156 -3.97 0.03 4.47
CA PRO A 156 -3.93 1.48 4.64
C PRO A 156 -2.87 1.97 5.65
N TYR A 157 -2.38 1.11 6.55
CA TYR A 157 -1.31 1.46 7.48
C TYR A 157 0.07 1.41 6.82
N LEU A 158 0.24 0.58 5.79
CA LEU A 158 1.49 0.46 5.05
C LEU A 158 1.62 1.52 3.96
N VAL A 159 0.57 1.73 3.16
CA VAL A 159 0.55 2.71 2.05
C VAL A 159 -0.81 3.41 2.00
N SER A 160 -0.82 4.74 1.97
CA SER A 160 -2.07 5.52 1.96
C SER A 160 -2.23 6.30 0.64
N ARG A 161 -2.50 5.61 -0.46
CA ARG A 161 -2.68 6.25 -1.79
C ARG A 161 -3.96 7.08 -1.87
N TYR A 162 -4.99 6.64 -1.18
CA TYR A 162 -6.30 7.25 -1.06
C TYR A 162 -6.88 6.93 0.31
N ASP A 163 -7.92 7.63 0.71
CA ASP A 163 -8.70 7.27 1.90
C ASP A 163 -9.64 6.11 1.58
N THR A 164 -9.50 5.01 2.31
CA THR A 164 -10.24 3.77 2.02
C THR A 164 -11.74 3.85 2.32
N VAL A 165 -12.21 4.93 2.95
CA VAL A 165 -13.63 5.17 3.23
C VAL A 165 -14.23 6.13 2.19
N THR A 166 -13.53 7.20 1.82
CA THR A 166 -14.06 8.20 0.89
C THR A 166 -13.63 7.98 -0.57
N GLY A 167 -12.58 7.19 -0.82
CA GLY A 167 -11.95 7.05 -2.13
C GLY A 167 -11.13 8.28 -2.56
N GLU A 168 -11.02 9.31 -1.72
CA GLU A 168 -10.28 10.52 -2.06
C GLU A 168 -8.78 10.26 -2.11
N THR A 169 -8.14 10.64 -3.22
CA THR A 169 -6.69 10.50 -3.38
C THR A 169 -5.92 11.33 -2.36
N ILE A 170 -4.83 10.76 -1.85
CA ILE A 170 -3.93 11.45 -0.91
C ILE A 170 -2.64 11.79 -1.68
N PRO A 171 -2.30 13.08 -1.83
CA PRO A 171 -1.06 13.52 -2.45
C PRO A 171 0.16 12.89 -1.76
N ILE A 172 1.22 12.55 -2.52
CA ILE A 172 2.42 11.89 -1.99
C ILE A 172 2.97 12.61 -0.74
N SER A 173 3.00 13.95 -0.76
CA SER A 173 3.47 14.77 0.35
C SER A 173 2.61 14.72 1.63
N GLN A 174 1.40 14.20 1.54
CA GLN A 174 0.46 14.04 2.66
C GLN A 174 0.26 12.57 3.06
N ARG A 175 0.89 11.60 2.40
CA ARG A 175 0.70 10.19 2.73
C ARG A 175 1.25 9.83 4.10
N ILE A 176 0.58 8.90 4.76
CA ILE A 176 0.77 8.55 6.17
C ILE A 176 1.23 7.11 6.38
N GLY A 177 1.26 6.29 5.32
CA GLY A 177 1.65 4.90 5.39
C GLY A 177 3.08 4.73 5.90
N LEU A 178 3.36 3.63 6.58
CA LEU A 178 4.70 3.33 7.09
C LEU A 178 5.73 3.23 5.96
N LEU A 179 5.35 2.72 4.79
CA LEU A 179 6.21 2.72 3.61
C LEU A 179 6.42 4.13 3.07
N ASP A 180 5.36 4.95 2.99
CA ASP A 180 5.46 6.35 2.55
C ASP A 180 6.43 7.15 3.44
N ARG A 181 6.36 6.96 4.76
CA ARG A 181 7.27 7.57 5.74
C ARG A 181 8.72 7.13 5.53
N LYS A 182 8.95 5.84 5.29
CA LYS A 182 10.30 5.30 5.02
C LYS A 182 10.87 5.85 3.71
N LEU A 183 10.07 5.90 2.66
CA LEU A 183 10.48 6.47 1.37
C LEU A 183 10.86 7.95 1.54
N ARG A 184 10.08 8.74 2.29
CA ARG A 184 10.46 10.11 2.65
C ARG A 184 11.81 10.16 3.38
N VAL A 185 12.02 9.30 4.39
CA VAL A 185 13.30 9.26 5.12
C VAL A 185 14.47 8.94 4.21
N VAL A 186 14.32 7.98 3.28
CA VAL A 186 15.34 7.68 2.28
C VAL A 186 15.60 8.90 1.41
N SER A 187 14.56 9.48 0.79
CA SER A 187 14.70 10.64 -0.09
C SER A 187 15.32 11.87 0.57
N GLU A 188 15.14 12.06 1.88
CA GLU A 188 15.74 13.19 2.60
C GLU A 188 17.21 12.96 2.98
N ASN A 189 17.72 11.73 2.92
CA ASN A 189 19.04 11.35 3.44
C ASN A 189 20.00 10.77 2.39
N THR A 190 19.55 10.54 1.17
CA THR A 190 20.39 10.03 0.08
C THR A 190 19.93 10.59 -1.27
N ASP A 191 20.90 10.96 -2.09
CA ASP A 191 20.68 11.47 -3.45
C ASP A 191 21.16 10.49 -4.53
N THR A 192 21.82 9.39 -4.15
CA THR A 192 22.39 8.41 -5.10
C THR A 192 21.96 6.97 -4.79
N GLU A 193 21.89 6.16 -5.84
CA GLU A 193 21.57 4.73 -5.74
C GLU A 193 22.63 3.97 -4.93
N GLU A 194 23.90 4.32 -5.08
CA GLU A 194 25.04 3.73 -4.33
C GLU A 194 24.91 3.96 -2.81
N GLN A 195 24.35 5.10 -2.39
CA GLN A 195 24.09 5.40 -0.98
C GLN A 195 22.90 4.60 -0.43
N ILE A 196 21.90 4.32 -1.27
CA ILE A 196 20.80 3.39 -0.97
C ILE A 196 21.36 1.96 -0.79
N GLU A 197 22.36 1.56 -1.59
CA GLU A 197 22.97 0.23 -1.49
C GLU A 197 23.74 -0.02 -0.18
N LEU A 198 24.22 1.04 0.48
CA LEU A 198 24.90 0.98 1.77
C LEU A 198 23.92 0.86 2.96
N CYS A 199 22.61 0.96 2.70
CA CYS A 199 21.53 0.74 3.65
C CYS A 199 20.90 -0.66 3.41
N PRO A 200 21.19 -1.67 4.24
CA PRO A 200 20.78 -3.06 3.98
C PRO A 200 19.27 -3.28 3.84
N GLY A 201 18.42 -2.53 4.56
CA GLY A 201 16.96 -2.61 4.37
C GLY A 201 16.43 -1.72 3.25
N CYS A 202 17.17 -0.71 2.80
CA CYS A 202 16.81 0.03 1.59
C CYS A 202 16.91 -0.86 0.33
N LYS A 203 17.85 -1.82 0.28
CA LYS A 203 17.92 -2.86 -0.76
C LYS A 203 16.66 -3.74 -0.85
N LYS A 204 15.97 -3.97 0.27
CA LYS A 204 14.74 -4.78 0.30
C LYS A 204 13.51 -4.01 -0.16
N MET A 205 13.57 -2.68 -0.24
CA MET A 205 12.48 -1.83 -0.72
C MET A 205 12.55 -1.56 -2.22
N ALA A 206 13.73 -1.70 -2.83
CA ALA A 206 13.96 -1.45 -4.26
C ALA A 206 13.80 -2.72 -5.14
N ALA A 207 13.60 -3.90 -4.54
CA ALA A 207 13.43 -5.18 -5.21
C ALA A 207 12.00 -5.71 -5.04
#